data_AF-A0ABD0XXX1-F1
#
_entry.id   AF-A0ABD0XXX1-F1
#
_cell.length_a   1.000
_cell.length_b   1.000
_cell.length_c   1.000
_cell.angle_alpha   90.00
_cell.angle_beta   90.00
_cell.angle_gamma   90.00
#
_symmetry.space_group_name_H-M   'P 1'
#
loop_
_entity.id
_entity.type
_entity.pdbx_description
1 polymer ?
#
loop_
_entity_poly.entity_id
_entity_poly.type
_entity_poly.pdbx_seq_one_letter_code
_entity_poly.pdbx_strand_id
1 'polypeptide(L)'
;MDFRGFRGGKSRGEGGIAVVIDFLLANARLVLGVGGAVVLGVATLAVKRLIERAGRATEDEKVEQKMAESWEELSLASASPKSIRKGLEGVVMKHVVIATKSQKADLCQPQKSSLEEESVSAVDFQRPRRLQLCLTLQDRLQQYYCSRVALSPGEVSRVQGLALDICTEVQGFLHTTQPDMPLGEMCLGGSLLDDLQVVSADHACLLIPVQLEANLWRLIPGEETLLTHPLHWMVRRLNLEYFPRGRSYWDRFLVGGYLSCRALVSMLSKVVMETMNWPSLSSILECQIRPVLGGEKLQLEIRPEGCLSPMFITIVPVLREADLVLTAQLELTQPWESAWHLSLYPWETQRLAQLDAADQGARRTLLKTLKAICRLCPTLQPLHAAALANLILHISDKNVDWSEGALSGRFQQCVWELIGYLEQGVLPSYFKPSVNLLNGLTEEEIDQMGFMLYCAVSEPEILLI
;
A
#
# COMPACT_ATOMS: atom_id res chain seq x y z
N MET A 1 27.49 48.48 -49.79
CA MET A 1 26.33 47.72 -50.31
C MET A 1 26.64 46.25 -50.04
N ASP A 2 26.47 45.72 -48.84
CA ASP A 2 25.29 45.59 -47.97
C ASP A 2 24.29 44.49 -48.41
N PHE A 3 24.10 43.54 -47.47
CA PHE A 3 23.01 42.58 -47.22
C PHE A 3 22.82 41.19 -47.92
N ARG A 4 23.00 40.14 -47.06
CA ARG A 4 22.25 38.85 -46.83
C ARG A 4 22.16 37.80 -47.95
N GLY A 5 22.19 36.48 -47.71
CA GLY A 5 22.23 35.66 -46.48
C GLY A 5 21.93 34.15 -46.78
N PHE A 6 22.04 33.31 -45.74
CA PHE A 6 21.74 31.86 -45.58
C PHE A 6 22.70 30.81 -46.17
N ARG A 7 22.87 29.57 -45.64
CA ARG A 7 22.94 28.88 -44.32
C ARG A 7 22.82 27.38 -44.65
N GLY A 8 23.63 26.53 -44.03
CA GLY A 8 23.46 25.06 -43.97
C GLY A 8 24.79 24.45 -43.56
N GLY A 9 25.00 23.74 -42.45
CA GLY A 9 24.12 22.94 -41.60
C GLY A 9 24.84 21.62 -41.40
N LYS A 10 25.62 21.46 -40.31
CA LYS A 10 26.33 20.20 -40.00
C LYS A 10 25.99 19.74 -38.58
N SER A 11 25.75 18.44 -38.49
CA SER A 11 25.04 17.66 -37.48
C SER A 11 25.53 17.85 -36.04
N ARG A 12 24.57 17.99 -35.12
CA ARG A 12 24.75 18.09 -33.67
C ARG A 12 24.00 16.92 -33.02
N GLY A 13 24.49 15.70 -33.24
CA GLY A 13 23.82 14.46 -32.79
C GLY A 13 24.74 13.41 -32.13
N GLU A 14 26.04 13.41 -32.40
CA GLU A 14 26.94 12.34 -31.89
C GLU A 14 27.59 12.65 -30.53
N GLY A 15 27.57 13.91 -30.08
CA GLY A 15 28.23 14.31 -28.83
C GLY A 15 27.54 13.83 -27.54
N GLY A 16 26.27 13.43 -27.59
CA GLY A 16 25.53 12.97 -26.40
C GLY A 16 25.84 11.52 -26.01
N ILE A 17 26.04 10.66 -27.00
CA ILE A 17 26.27 9.22 -26.79
C ILE A 17 27.68 8.99 -26.26
N ALA A 18 28.68 9.72 -26.75
CA ALA A 18 30.04 9.65 -26.25
C ALA A 18 30.15 10.02 -24.76
N VAL A 19 29.38 11.01 -24.30
CA VAL A 19 29.36 11.44 -22.88
C VAL A 19 28.69 10.40 -21.97
N VAL A 20 27.67 9.70 -22.46
CA VAL A 20 27.02 8.61 -21.71
C VAL A 20 27.93 7.38 -21.63
N ILE A 21 28.65 7.08 -22.71
CA ILE A 21 29.64 6.00 -22.74
C ILE A 21 30.82 6.32 -21.80
N ASP A 22 31.32 7.56 -21.80
CA ASP A 22 32.37 7.99 -20.88
C ASP A 22 31.89 8.00 -19.41
N PHE A 23 30.63 8.33 -19.14
CA PHE A 23 30.03 8.22 -17.79
C PHE A 23 29.91 6.76 -17.32
N LEU A 24 29.49 5.85 -18.21
CA LEU A 24 29.43 4.42 -17.92
C LEU A 24 30.82 3.81 -17.74
N LEU A 25 31.81 4.22 -18.54
CA LEU A 25 33.21 3.77 -18.42
C LEU A 25 33.91 4.34 -17.17
N ALA A 26 33.60 5.58 -16.77
CA ALA A 26 34.10 6.17 -15.53
C ALA A 26 33.57 5.44 -14.28
N ASN A 27 32.31 4.99 -14.32
CA ASN A 27 31.71 4.19 -13.24
C ASN A 27 32.16 2.72 -13.27
N ALA A 28 32.49 2.17 -14.44
CA ALA A 28 33.05 0.82 -14.55
C ALA A 28 34.45 0.68 -13.93
N ARG A 29 35.24 1.76 -13.86
CA ARG A 29 36.55 1.78 -13.18
C ARG A 29 36.45 1.77 -11.65
N LEU A 30 35.28 2.06 -11.08
CA LEU A 30 35.05 2.09 -9.63
C LEU A 30 34.63 0.71 -9.07
N VAL A 31 34.35 -0.26 -9.94
CA VAL A 31 33.95 -1.64 -9.59
C VAL A 31 35.00 -2.64 -10.07
N LEU A 32 36.24 -2.50 -9.59
CA LEU A 32 37.26 -3.55 -9.70
C LEU A 32 37.59 -4.09 -8.31
N GLY A 33 36.64 -4.86 -7.79
CA GLY A 33 36.80 -5.74 -6.63
C GLY A 33 35.69 -6.79 -6.63
N VAL A 34 36.04 -8.03 -6.99
CA VAL A 34 35.34 -9.34 -6.91
C VAL A 34 33.84 -9.46 -7.32
N GLY A 35 33.06 -8.38 -7.47
CA GLY A 35 31.66 -8.40 -7.92
C GLY A 35 31.44 -8.09 -9.42
N GLY A 36 32.49 -7.71 -10.15
CA GLY A 36 32.37 -7.18 -11.52
C GLY A 36 31.88 -8.18 -12.58
N ALA A 37 32.10 -9.49 -12.40
CA ALA A 37 31.71 -10.49 -13.39
C ALA A 37 30.20 -10.76 -13.43
N VAL A 38 29.52 -10.66 -12.29
CA VAL A 38 28.06 -10.89 -12.19
C VAL A 38 27.29 -9.71 -12.77
N VAL A 39 27.75 -8.48 -12.50
CA VAL A 39 27.15 -7.24 -13.04
C VAL A 39 27.29 -7.18 -14.57
N LEU A 40 28.43 -7.62 -15.12
CA LEU A 40 28.61 -7.71 -16.58
C LEU A 40 27.68 -8.75 -17.22
N GLY A 41 27.45 -9.88 -16.54
CA GLY A 41 26.54 -10.94 -17.00
C GLY A 41 25.07 -10.51 -17.04
N VAL A 42 24.63 -9.74 -16.04
CA VAL A 42 23.26 -9.19 -15.99
C VAL A 42 23.06 -8.07 -17.00
N ALA A 43 24.05 -7.17 -17.15
CA ALA A 43 23.99 -6.10 -18.14
C ALA A 43 23.97 -6.63 -19.59
N THR A 44 24.72 -7.69 -19.89
CA THR A 44 24.70 -8.33 -21.22
C THR A 44 23.38 -9.05 -21.51
N LEU A 45 22.74 -9.64 -20.50
CA LEU A 45 21.40 -10.23 -20.61
C LEU A 45 20.31 -9.16 -20.84
N ALA A 46 20.40 -8.02 -20.15
CA ALA A 46 19.48 -6.90 -20.33
C ALA A 46 19.60 -6.30 -21.74
N VAL A 47 20.83 -6.10 -22.23
CA VAL A 47 21.08 -5.61 -23.60
C VAL A 47 20.62 -6.64 -24.64
N LYS A 48 20.82 -7.94 -24.41
CA LYS A 48 20.32 -8.99 -25.31
C LYS A 48 18.79 -9.00 -25.38
N ARG A 49 18.09 -8.87 -24.24
CA ARG A 49 16.62 -8.75 -24.22
C ARG A 49 16.13 -7.46 -24.88
N LEU A 50 16.89 -6.36 -24.78
CA LEU A 50 16.54 -5.09 -25.41
C LEU A 50 16.72 -5.13 -26.94
N ILE A 51 17.74 -5.85 -27.43
CA ILE A 51 17.93 -6.13 -28.87
C ILE A 51 16.87 -7.10 -29.40
N GLU A 52 16.52 -8.16 -28.65
CA GLU A 52 15.42 -9.07 -29.02
C GLU A 52 14.05 -8.36 -29.02
N ARG A 53 13.82 -7.41 -28.10
CA ARG A 53 12.60 -6.58 -28.05
C ARG A 53 12.55 -5.54 -29.18
N ALA A 54 13.69 -4.98 -29.59
CA ALA A 54 13.78 -4.11 -30.76
C ALA A 54 13.64 -4.89 -32.09
N GLY A 55 14.09 -6.16 -32.13
CA GLY A 55 13.90 -7.06 -33.27
C GLY A 55 12.43 -7.46 -33.49
N ARG A 56 11.67 -7.70 -32.40
CA ARG A 56 10.23 -7.99 -32.49
C ARG A 56 9.39 -6.76 -32.90
N ALA A 57 9.75 -5.57 -32.43
CA ALA A 57 9.08 -4.33 -32.81
C ALA A 57 9.14 -4.05 -34.33
N THR A 58 10.23 -4.45 -35.00
CA THR A 58 10.39 -4.26 -36.46
C THR A 58 9.68 -5.33 -37.30
N GLU A 59 9.35 -6.49 -36.72
CA GLU A 59 8.45 -7.47 -37.35
C GLU A 59 6.98 -7.10 -37.16
N ASP A 60 6.59 -6.62 -35.97
CA ASP A 60 5.23 -6.16 -35.70
C ASP A 60 4.87 -4.90 -36.53
N GLU A 61 5.80 -3.95 -36.71
CA GLU A 61 5.60 -2.78 -37.61
C GLU A 61 5.36 -3.21 -39.07
N LYS A 62 6.00 -4.29 -39.55
CA LYS A 62 5.77 -4.83 -40.91
C LYS A 62 4.45 -5.58 -41.05
N VAL A 63 3.95 -6.17 -39.97
CA VAL A 63 2.64 -6.85 -39.93
C VAL A 63 1.52 -5.81 -39.84
N GLU A 64 1.68 -4.77 -39.02
CA GLU A 64 0.74 -3.65 -38.93
C GLU A 64 0.67 -2.85 -40.23
N GLN A 65 1.80 -2.62 -40.92
CA GLN A 65 1.81 -1.90 -42.19
C GLN A 65 1.09 -2.68 -43.31
N LYS A 66 1.17 -4.03 -43.31
CA LYS A 66 0.39 -4.89 -44.22
C LYS A 66 -1.10 -4.97 -43.88
N MET A 67 -1.48 -4.81 -42.61
CA MET A 67 -2.89 -4.72 -42.22
C MET A 67 -3.48 -3.34 -42.50
N ALA A 68 -2.70 -2.26 -42.38
CA ALA A 68 -3.13 -0.90 -42.68
C ALA A 68 -3.45 -0.70 -44.18
N GLU A 69 -2.67 -1.30 -45.09
CA GLU A 69 -2.94 -1.25 -46.53
C GLU A 69 -4.22 -2.00 -46.94
N SER A 70 -4.74 -2.91 -46.10
CA SER A 70 -5.97 -3.68 -46.36
C SER A 70 -7.24 -2.99 -45.85
N TRP A 71 -7.13 -1.87 -45.11
CA TRP A 71 -8.27 -1.17 -44.51
C TRP A 71 -8.48 0.27 -45.02
N GLU A 72 -7.68 0.74 -45.98
CA GLU A 72 -7.81 2.09 -46.56
C GLU A 72 -8.84 2.23 -47.71
N GLU A 73 -9.56 1.18 -48.11
CA GLU A 73 -10.60 1.29 -49.16
C GLU A 73 -12.02 1.65 -48.66
N LEU A 74 -12.25 1.80 -47.36
CA LEU A 74 -13.58 2.16 -46.85
C LEU A 74 -13.46 3.11 -45.65
N SER A 75 -13.29 4.41 -45.91
CA SER A 75 -14.20 5.49 -45.45
C SER A 75 -13.51 6.86 -45.36
N LEU A 76 -13.86 7.71 -46.33
CA LEU A 76 -13.75 9.17 -46.28
C LEU A 76 -14.84 9.73 -45.35
N ALA A 77 -14.46 10.45 -44.28
CA ALA A 77 -15.00 11.77 -43.92
C ALA A 77 -14.60 12.19 -42.48
N SER A 78 -13.88 13.32 -42.37
CA SER A 78 -13.89 14.35 -41.31
C SER A 78 -13.66 13.95 -39.83
N ALA A 79 -12.95 14.67 -38.97
CA ALA A 79 -12.12 15.88 -39.01
C ALA A 79 -11.23 15.89 -37.74
N SER A 80 -10.07 16.53 -37.82
CA SER A 80 -9.10 16.71 -36.73
C SER A 80 -9.51 17.85 -35.76
N PRO A 81 -8.91 17.91 -34.54
CA PRO A 81 -7.84 18.91 -34.38
C PRO A 81 -6.60 18.39 -33.63
N LYS A 82 -5.44 18.94 -34.02
CA LYS A 82 -4.10 18.66 -33.50
C LYS A 82 -3.72 19.60 -32.34
N SER A 83 -2.85 19.07 -31.49
CA SER A 83 -1.68 19.71 -30.86
C SER A 83 -1.81 20.48 -29.53
N ILE A 84 -1.48 19.79 -28.43
CA ILE A 84 -0.85 20.37 -27.24
C ILE A 84 0.34 19.46 -26.86
N ARG A 85 1.50 19.67 -27.48
CA ARG A 85 2.74 18.94 -27.12
C ARG A 85 4.00 19.81 -27.16
N LYS A 86 3.87 21.13 -27.01
CA LYS A 86 5.01 22.07 -26.97
C LYS A 86 5.08 23.00 -25.76
N GLY A 87 4.33 22.72 -24.69
CA GLY A 87 4.33 23.52 -23.46
C GLY A 87 5.16 22.96 -22.29
N LEU A 88 5.48 21.66 -22.28
CA LEU A 88 6.03 20.99 -21.10
C LEU A 88 7.57 20.97 -21.02
N GLU A 89 8.27 21.00 -22.15
CA GLU A 89 9.75 20.97 -22.13
C GLU A 89 10.38 22.29 -21.66
N GLY A 90 9.68 23.42 -21.79
CA GLY A 90 10.19 24.74 -21.40
C GLY A 90 10.06 25.07 -19.91
N VAL A 91 9.18 24.39 -19.18
CA VAL A 91 8.92 24.63 -17.74
C VAL A 91 9.84 23.78 -16.87
N VAL A 92 10.12 22.53 -17.29
CA VAL A 92 11.00 21.60 -16.57
C VAL A 92 12.46 22.09 -16.54
N MET A 93 12.96 22.70 -17.62
CA MET A 93 14.32 23.26 -17.63
C MET A 93 14.49 24.51 -16.76
N LYS A 94 13.41 25.28 -16.48
CA LYS A 94 13.52 26.48 -15.62
C LYS A 94 13.56 26.13 -14.14
N HIS A 95 12.89 25.08 -13.71
CA HIS A 95 12.85 24.68 -12.29
C HIS A 95 14.18 24.02 -11.85
N VAL A 96 14.81 23.25 -12.75
CA VAL A 96 16.13 22.63 -12.48
C VAL A 96 17.26 23.67 -12.40
N VAL A 97 17.19 24.76 -13.17
CA VAL A 97 18.20 25.83 -13.14
C VAL A 97 18.06 26.76 -11.91
N ILE A 98 16.85 26.91 -11.36
CA ILE A 98 16.62 27.70 -10.14
C ILE A 98 17.09 26.92 -8.90
N ALA A 99 16.82 25.62 -8.84
CA ALA A 99 17.28 24.76 -7.75
C ALA A 99 18.82 24.62 -7.69
N THR A 100 19.48 24.55 -8.86
CA THR A 100 20.95 24.45 -8.93
C THR A 100 21.70 25.77 -8.73
N LYS A 101 21.04 26.93 -8.88
CA LYS A 101 21.62 28.24 -8.53
C LYS A 101 21.46 28.60 -7.05
N SER A 102 20.43 28.10 -6.37
CA SER A 102 20.23 28.35 -4.93
C SER A 102 21.24 27.61 -4.03
N GLN A 103 21.84 26.51 -4.49
CA GLN A 103 22.85 25.75 -3.71
C GLN A 103 24.30 26.18 -3.97
N LYS A 104 24.56 27.02 -4.99
CA LYS A 104 25.92 27.47 -5.35
C LYS A 104 26.22 28.93 -4.99
N ALA A 105 25.25 29.66 -4.39
CA ALA A 105 25.38 31.07 -4.07
C ALA A 105 25.86 31.38 -2.63
N ASP A 106 25.97 30.39 -1.74
CA ASP A 106 26.38 30.60 -0.34
C ASP A 106 27.85 30.23 -0.02
N LEU A 107 28.64 29.85 -1.01
CA LEU A 107 30.07 29.56 -0.82
C LEU A 107 30.89 30.17 -1.96
N CYS A 108 31.72 31.15 -1.59
CA CYS A 108 32.80 31.83 -2.35
C CYS A 108 32.45 33.20 -2.97
N GLN A 109 32.73 34.27 -2.21
CA GLN A 109 33.24 35.53 -2.78
C GLN A 109 34.67 35.79 -2.28
N PRO A 110 35.63 36.07 -3.18
CA PRO A 110 36.94 36.58 -2.81
C PRO A 110 36.98 38.11 -2.97
N GLN A 111 37.48 38.84 -1.97
CA GLN A 111 37.96 40.21 -2.14
C GLN A 111 39.37 40.33 -1.57
N LYS A 112 40.27 40.93 -2.37
CA LYS A 112 41.68 41.19 -2.05
C LYS A 112 41.91 42.67 -1.73
N SER A 113 43.00 42.90 -0.97
CA SER A 113 43.78 44.13 -0.72
C SER A 113 43.14 45.17 0.22
N SER A 114 43.85 45.83 1.15
CA SER A 114 45.24 45.78 1.64
C SER A 114 45.37 46.76 2.84
N LEU A 115 46.45 46.60 3.63
CA LEU A 115 47.07 47.52 4.62
C LEU A 115 46.67 47.35 6.11
N GLU A 116 47.69 46.97 6.89
CA GLU A 116 48.17 47.51 8.20
C GLU A 116 47.09 47.94 9.24
N GLU A 117 47.05 47.49 10.50
CA GLU A 117 48.09 47.50 11.56
C GLU A 117 47.58 46.75 12.83
N GLU A 118 48.53 46.30 13.63
CA GLU A 118 48.59 45.76 15.02
C GLU A 118 47.36 45.51 15.94
N SER A 119 47.36 44.27 16.47
CA SER A 119 47.33 43.86 17.91
C SER A 119 46.02 43.58 18.68
N VAL A 120 46.10 42.48 19.44
CA VAL A 120 45.50 42.18 20.76
C VAL A 120 44.46 41.03 20.86
N SER A 121 44.91 40.00 21.58
CA SER A 121 44.21 39.04 22.46
C SER A 121 43.35 37.90 21.92
N ALA A 122 43.75 36.72 22.37
CA ALA A 122 43.10 35.43 22.28
C ALA A 122 41.72 35.38 22.97
N VAL A 123 40.77 34.70 22.33
CA VAL A 123 39.81 33.82 23.01
C VAL A 123 39.55 32.61 22.12
N ASP A 124 39.99 31.46 22.61
CA ASP A 124 39.85 30.15 21.99
C ASP A 124 38.40 29.66 22.15
N PHE A 125 37.57 29.83 21.12
CA PHE A 125 36.26 29.17 21.05
C PHE A 125 36.40 27.91 20.21
N GLN A 126 36.76 26.81 20.87
CA GLN A 126 36.60 25.47 20.33
C GLN A 126 35.13 25.23 20.02
N ARG A 127 34.73 25.37 18.75
CA ARG A 127 33.49 24.78 18.26
C ARG A 127 33.59 23.27 18.50
N PRO A 128 32.63 22.64 19.20
CA PRO A 128 32.60 21.20 19.26
C PRO A 128 32.35 20.70 17.83
N ARG A 129 33.35 20.03 17.25
CA ARG A 129 33.16 19.19 16.07
C ARG A 129 32.04 18.22 16.44
N ARG A 130 30.82 18.46 15.94
CA ARG A 130 29.78 17.42 15.90
C ARG A 130 30.38 16.29 15.09
N LEU A 131 30.89 15.27 15.80
CA LEU A 131 31.17 13.97 15.23
C LEU A 131 29.84 13.53 14.61
N GLN A 132 29.73 13.60 13.29
CA GLN A 132 28.66 12.92 12.58
C GLN A 132 28.91 11.43 12.81
N LEU A 133 28.31 10.89 13.87
CA LEU A 133 28.24 9.46 14.11
C LEU A 133 27.58 8.87 12.87
N CYS A 134 28.33 8.07 12.11
CA CYS A 134 27.79 7.34 10.98
C CYS A 134 26.88 6.26 11.57
N LEU A 135 25.59 6.58 11.70
CA LEU A 135 24.59 5.66 12.23
C LEU A 135 24.49 4.46 11.30
N THR A 136 24.53 3.25 11.87
CA THR A 136 24.31 2.04 11.11
C THR A 136 22.87 1.97 10.61
N LEU A 137 22.59 1.14 9.61
CA LEU A 137 21.22 0.93 9.14
C LEU A 137 20.30 0.47 10.29
N GLN A 138 20.82 -0.36 11.19
CA GLN A 138 20.11 -0.80 12.39
C GLN A 138 19.69 0.39 13.27
N ASP A 139 20.61 1.30 13.57
CA ASP A 139 20.34 2.47 14.40
C ASP A 139 19.29 3.39 13.75
N ARG A 140 19.35 3.54 12.42
CA ARG A 140 18.40 4.35 11.66
C ARG A 140 17.01 3.73 11.62
N LEU A 141 16.91 2.41 11.47
CA LEU A 141 15.63 1.69 11.55
C LEU A 141 15.01 1.83 12.94
N GLN A 142 15.81 1.74 14.00
CA GLN A 142 15.32 1.94 15.36
C GLN A 142 14.87 3.39 15.59
N GLN A 143 15.65 4.37 15.12
CA GLN A 143 15.27 5.78 15.19
C GLN A 143 13.97 6.05 14.41
N TYR A 144 13.84 5.49 13.22
CA TYR A 144 12.63 5.59 12.40
C TYR A 144 11.44 4.95 13.12
N TYR A 145 11.63 3.76 13.70
CA TYR A 145 10.58 3.07 14.46
C TYR A 145 10.06 3.94 15.61
N CYS A 146 10.96 4.45 16.45
CA CYS A 146 10.58 5.26 17.61
C CYS A 146 9.98 6.63 17.24
N SER A 147 10.38 7.22 16.10
CA SER A 147 9.96 8.59 15.73
C SER A 147 8.74 8.65 14.80
N ARG A 148 8.52 7.63 13.97
CA ARG A 148 7.49 7.63 12.91
C ARG A 148 6.52 6.45 12.98
N VAL A 149 6.95 5.30 13.50
CA VAL A 149 6.17 4.06 13.42
C VAL A 149 5.36 3.82 14.69
N ALA A 150 6.01 3.90 15.84
CA ALA A 150 5.43 3.61 17.14
C ALA A 150 4.38 4.66 17.51
N LEU A 151 3.17 4.19 17.81
CA LEU A 151 2.10 5.04 18.32
C LEU A 151 2.29 5.27 19.81
N SER A 152 1.88 6.45 20.29
CA SER A 152 1.91 6.72 21.72
C SER A 152 0.84 5.86 22.44
N PRO A 153 1.16 5.21 23.58
CA PRO A 153 0.21 4.32 24.25
C PRO A 153 -1.03 5.07 24.76
N GLY A 154 -0.88 6.36 25.10
CA GLY A 154 -2.00 7.22 25.48
C GLY A 154 -2.95 7.52 24.32
N GLU A 155 -2.44 7.75 23.11
CA GLU A 155 -3.26 7.92 21.92
C GLU A 155 -4.03 6.64 21.59
N VAL A 156 -3.33 5.49 21.58
CA VAL A 156 -3.94 4.19 21.31
C VAL A 156 -5.06 3.89 22.30
N SER A 157 -4.81 4.06 23.60
CA SER A 157 -5.82 3.80 24.64
C SER A 157 -7.04 4.71 24.50
N ARG A 158 -6.83 5.99 24.16
CA ARG A 158 -7.92 6.95 23.94
C ARG A 158 -8.77 6.58 22.73
N VAL A 159 -8.14 6.22 21.60
CA VAL A 159 -8.84 5.84 20.36
C VAL A 159 -9.57 4.51 20.54
N GLN A 160 -8.95 3.54 21.22
CA GLN A 160 -9.59 2.27 21.56
C GLN A 160 -10.81 2.49 22.48
N GLY A 161 -10.68 3.33 23.52
CA GLY A 161 -11.80 3.69 24.40
C GLY A 161 -12.96 4.29 23.62
N LEU A 162 -12.70 5.29 22.78
CA LEU A 162 -13.73 5.92 21.95
C LEU A 162 -14.39 4.93 20.98
N ALA A 163 -13.61 4.04 20.36
CA ALA A 163 -14.15 3.01 19.48
C ALA A 163 -15.02 1.99 20.24
N LEU A 164 -14.65 1.65 21.48
CA LEU A 164 -15.45 0.79 22.35
C LEU A 164 -16.77 1.47 22.74
N ASP A 165 -16.73 2.75 23.13
CA ASP A 165 -17.94 3.49 23.49
C ASP A 165 -18.92 3.53 22.31
N ILE A 166 -18.44 3.87 21.11
CA ILE A 166 -19.25 3.82 19.88
C ILE A 166 -19.77 2.40 19.61
N CYS A 167 -18.95 1.37 19.85
CA CYS A 167 -19.37 -0.02 19.68
C CYS A 167 -20.54 -0.38 20.60
N THR A 168 -20.49 0.01 21.88
CA THR A 168 -21.56 -0.25 22.85
C THR A 168 -22.85 0.47 22.48
N GLU A 169 -22.76 1.69 21.97
CA GLU A 169 -23.91 2.51 21.57
C GLU A 169 -24.58 1.97 20.31
N VAL A 170 -23.79 1.56 19.30
CA VAL A 170 -24.33 0.90 18.11
C VAL A 170 -24.96 -0.44 18.49
N GLN A 171 -24.35 -1.21 19.38
CA GLN A 171 -24.92 -2.47 19.85
C GLN A 171 -26.25 -2.26 20.58
N GLY A 172 -26.32 -1.31 21.52
CA GLY A 172 -27.55 -0.97 22.24
C GLY A 172 -28.66 -0.49 21.30
N PHE A 173 -28.31 0.32 20.30
CA PHE A 173 -29.25 0.78 19.27
C PHE A 173 -29.81 -0.37 18.44
N LEU A 174 -28.96 -1.30 17.98
CA LEU A 174 -29.39 -2.46 17.20
C LEU A 174 -30.29 -3.39 18.02
N HIS A 175 -29.98 -3.64 19.29
CA HIS A 175 -30.85 -4.44 20.16
C HIS A 175 -32.22 -3.78 20.41
N THR A 176 -32.27 -2.44 20.45
CA THR A 176 -33.54 -1.71 20.68
C THR A 176 -34.38 -1.63 19.41
N THR A 177 -33.75 -1.38 18.25
CA THR A 177 -34.45 -1.19 16.97
C THR A 177 -34.76 -2.49 16.23
N GLN A 178 -33.96 -3.53 16.44
CA GLN A 178 -34.09 -4.84 15.80
C GLN A 178 -33.92 -5.96 16.84
N PRO A 179 -34.83 -6.08 17.83
CA PRO A 179 -34.69 -7.04 18.92
C PRO A 179 -34.69 -8.50 18.46
N ASP A 180 -35.37 -8.80 17.36
CA ASP A 180 -35.45 -10.15 16.78
C ASP A 180 -34.20 -10.54 15.97
N MET A 181 -33.26 -9.61 15.74
CA MET A 181 -32.07 -9.85 14.94
C MET A 181 -31.02 -10.63 15.75
N PRO A 182 -30.66 -11.87 15.35
CA PRO A 182 -29.75 -12.70 16.13
C PRO A 182 -28.28 -12.28 15.90
N LEU A 183 -27.84 -11.27 16.63
CA LEU A 183 -26.45 -10.84 16.68
C LEU A 183 -25.74 -11.39 17.91
N GLY A 184 -24.45 -11.70 17.77
CA GLY A 184 -23.57 -11.89 18.92
C GLY A 184 -23.06 -10.56 19.47
N GLU A 185 -22.18 -10.64 20.47
CA GLU A 185 -21.54 -9.47 21.05
C GLU A 185 -20.61 -8.79 20.05
N MET A 186 -20.83 -7.49 19.82
CA MET A 186 -19.99 -6.73 18.91
C MET A 186 -18.60 -6.54 19.52
N CYS A 187 -17.57 -6.59 18.68
CA CYS A 187 -16.19 -6.46 19.13
C CYS A 187 -15.39 -5.58 18.18
N LEU A 188 -14.32 -4.97 18.71
CA LEU A 188 -13.36 -4.27 17.88
C LEU A 188 -12.44 -5.26 17.18
N GLY A 189 -11.93 -4.88 16.01
CA GLY A 189 -10.92 -5.62 15.28
C GLY A 189 -10.05 -4.71 14.43
N GLY A 190 -9.12 -5.34 13.71
CA GLY A 190 -8.18 -4.65 12.84
C GLY A 190 -6.90 -4.23 13.55
N SER A 191 -6.03 -3.52 12.82
CA SER A 191 -4.65 -3.34 13.23
C SER A 191 -4.44 -2.53 14.50
N LEU A 192 -5.41 -1.70 14.91
CA LEU A 192 -5.33 -0.94 16.16
C LEU A 192 -5.32 -1.86 17.38
N LEU A 193 -6.16 -2.90 17.37
CA LEU A 193 -6.31 -3.82 18.50
C LEU A 193 -5.13 -4.79 18.57
N ASP A 194 -4.60 -5.20 17.42
CA ASP A 194 -3.49 -6.16 17.33
C ASP A 194 -2.09 -5.50 17.44
N ASP A 195 -2.01 -4.21 17.84
CA ASP A 195 -0.78 -3.42 17.91
C ASP A 195 0.04 -3.43 16.60
N LEU A 196 -0.66 -3.43 15.46
CA LEU A 196 -0.06 -3.41 14.12
C LEU A 196 -0.31 -2.08 13.38
N GLN A 197 -1.07 -1.15 13.95
CA GLN A 197 -1.27 0.17 13.36
C GLN A 197 -0.01 1.03 13.52
N VAL A 198 0.18 1.94 12.56
CA VAL A 198 1.42 2.70 12.40
C VAL A 198 1.12 4.13 11.97
N VAL A 199 2.04 5.05 12.25
CA VAL A 199 2.00 6.49 11.93
C VAL A 199 0.93 7.27 12.69
N SER A 200 -0.33 6.83 12.67
CA SER A 200 -1.45 7.46 13.39
C SER A 200 -2.52 6.43 13.75
N ALA A 201 -3.20 6.61 14.88
CA ALA A 201 -4.36 5.77 15.25
C ALA A 201 -5.65 6.25 14.53
N ASP A 202 -5.71 6.04 13.21
CA ASP A 202 -6.71 6.62 12.30
C ASP A 202 -7.80 5.66 11.83
N HIS A 203 -7.74 4.39 12.22
CA HIS A 203 -8.65 3.35 11.71
C HIS A 203 -8.89 2.24 12.72
N ALA A 204 -10.16 1.86 12.87
CA ALA A 204 -10.58 0.67 13.61
C ALA A 204 -11.73 -0.04 12.89
N CYS A 205 -11.88 -1.35 13.12
CA CYS A 205 -13.03 -2.11 12.66
C CYS A 205 -13.98 -2.41 13.82
N LEU A 206 -15.27 -2.21 13.60
CA LEU A 206 -16.33 -2.69 14.47
C LEU A 206 -16.93 -3.94 13.81
N LEU A 207 -16.79 -5.09 14.46
CA LEU A 207 -17.24 -6.38 13.94
C LEU A 207 -18.63 -6.69 14.48
N ILE A 208 -19.58 -6.93 13.57
CA ILE A 208 -20.96 -7.31 13.92
C ILE A 208 -21.13 -8.81 13.66
N PRO A 209 -21.03 -9.68 14.68
CA PRO A 209 -21.17 -11.12 14.50
C PRO A 209 -22.62 -11.50 14.22
N VAL A 210 -22.85 -12.03 13.03
CA VAL A 210 -24.12 -12.58 12.55
C VAL A 210 -24.22 -14.03 13.04
N GLN A 211 -25.25 -14.37 13.82
CA GLN A 211 -25.44 -15.74 14.31
C GLN A 211 -26.37 -16.52 13.39
N LEU A 212 -25.85 -17.58 12.77
CA LEU A 212 -26.62 -18.47 11.91
C LEU A 212 -27.06 -19.72 12.68
N GLU A 213 -28.27 -20.19 12.40
CA GLU A 213 -28.77 -21.44 12.96
C GLU A 213 -28.10 -22.64 12.26
N ALA A 214 -27.39 -23.47 13.03
CA ALA A 214 -26.52 -24.55 12.50
C ALA A 214 -27.22 -25.52 11.51
N ASN A 215 -28.51 -25.78 11.67
CA ASN A 215 -29.25 -26.73 10.83
C ASN A 215 -29.92 -26.08 9.60
N LEU A 216 -29.88 -24.74 9.50
CA LEU A 216 -30.56 -23.99 8.45
C LEU A 216 -29.60 -23.43 7.41
N TRP A 217 -28.31 -23.34 7.72
CA TRP A 217 -27.30 -22.69 6.88
C TRP A 217 -26.08 -23.59 6.68
N ARG A 218 -25.40 -23.41 5.55
CA ARG A 218 -24.12 -24.06 5.26
C ARG A 218 -23.19 -23.08 4.56
N LEU A 219 -21.95 -23.01 5.05
CA LEU A 219 -20.87 -22.31 4.37
C LEU A 219 -20.31 -23.21 3.26
N ILE A 220 -20.17 -22.66 2.06
CA ILE A 220 -19.65 -23.36 0.88
C ILE A 220 -18.44 -22.57 0.35
N PRO A 221 -17.26 -23.19 0.26
CA PRO A 221 -16.09 -22.56 -0.34
C PRO A 221 -16.37 -22.13 -1.78
N GLY A 222 -15.92 -20.94 -2.17
CA GLY A 222 -16.14 -20.40 -3.52
C GLY A 222 -15.50 -21.25 -4.61
N GLU A 223 -14.40 -21.95 -4.29
CA GLU A 223 -13.73 -22.93 -5.15
C GLU A 223 -14.63 -24.13 -5.53
N GLU A 224 -15.61 -24.49 -4.68
CA GLU A 224 -16.60 -25.55 -4.96
C GLU A 224 -17.84 -25.02 -5.71
N THR A 225 -17.87 -23.73 -6.01
CA THR A 225 -19.00 -23.07 -6.69
C THR A 225 -18.59 -22.56 -8.08
N LEU A 226 -19.57 -22.04 -8.83
CA LEU A 226 -19.32 -21.36 -10.10
C LEU A 226 -18.44 -20.11 -9.98
N LEU A 227 -18.22 -19.59 -8.76
CA LEU A 227 -17.32 -18.47 -8.51
C LEU A 227 -15.86 -18.87 -8.76
N THR A 228 -15.49 -20.12 -8.44
CA THR A 228 -14.12 -20.65 -8.53
C THR A 228 -13.05 -19.83 -7.80
N HIS A 229 -13.46 -18.94 -6.88
CA HIS A 229 -12.57 -18.00 -6.22
C HIS A 229 -12.24 -18.43 -4.78
N PRO A 230 -10.94 -18.54 -4.41
CA PRO A 230 -10.51 -19.15 -3.13
C PRO A 230 -10.80 -18.30 -1.88
N LEU A 231 -11.00 -16.99 -2.04
CA LEU A 231 -11.36 -16.08 -0.93
C LEU A 231 -12.86 -15.77 -0.88
N HIS A 232 -13.66 -16.29 -1.80
CA HIS A 232 -15.11 -16.09 -1.74
C HIS A 232 -15.78 -17.31 -1.14
N TRP A 233 -16.86 -17.06 -0.42
CA TRP A 233 -17.67 -18.10 0.20
C TRP A 233 -19.14 -17.80 -0.03
N MET A 234 -19.93 -18.85 -0.19
CA MET A 234 -21.38 -18.76 -0.35
C MET A 234 -22.05 -19.33 0.89
N VAL A 235 -23.08 -18.64 1.37
CA VAL A 235 -23.83 -19.06 2.57
C VAL A 235 -25.19 -19.55 2.12
N ARG A 236 -25.35 -20.87 2.04
CA ARG A 236 -26.55 -21.51 1.46
C ARG A 236 -27.59 -21.80 2.52
N ARG A 237 -28.86 -21.50 2.21
CA ARG A 237 -30.01 -21.93 3.01
C ARG A 237 -30.35 -23.40 2.72
N LEU A 238 -30.40 -24.22 3.78
CA LEU A 238 -30.71 -25.65 3.73
C LEU A 238 -32.18 -25.95 4.02
N ASN A 239 -32.64 -27.17 3.72
CA ASN A 239 -33.90 -27.71 4.24
C ASN A 239 -35.14 -26.82 4.02
N LEU A 240 -35.20 -26.06 2.92
CA LEU A 240 -36.32 -25.15 2.61
C LEU A 240 -37.67 -25.89 2.49
N GLU A 241 -37.64 -27.18 2.15
CA GLU A 241 -38.82 -28.04 2.06
C GLU A 241 -39.44 -28.32 3.45
N TYR A 242 -38.59 -28.50 4.47
CA TYR A 242 -39.01 -28.81 5.84
C TYR A 242 -39.18 -27.55 6.70
N PHE A 243 -38.28 -26.58 6.52
CA PHE A 243 -38.27 -25.30 7.21
C PHE A 243 -38.43 -24.18 6.18
N PRO A 244 -39.67 -23.77 5.87
CA PRO A 244 -39.94 -22.76 4.85
C PRO A 244 -39.38 -21.39 5.26
N ARG A 245 -39.36 -20.45 4.30
CA ARG A 245 -38.92 -19.08 4.53
C ARG A 245 -39.72 -18.42 5.65
N GLY A 246 -39.03 -17.65 6.48
CA GLY A 246 -39.58 -16.98 7.67
C GLY A 246 -39.31 -17.74 8.96
N ARG A 247 -38.71 -18.94 8.90
CA ARG A 247 -38.26 -19.68 10.08
C ARG A 247 -36.93 -19.16 10.63
N SER A 248 -36.08 -18.60 9.77
CA SER A 248 -34.88 -17.88 10.18
C SER A 248 -35.08 -16.38 9.98
N TYR A 249 -34.56 -15.55 10.90
CA TYR A 249 -34.57 -14.08 10.73
C TYR A 249 -33.92 -13.68 9.40
N TRP A 250 -32.84 -14.38 9.03
CA TRP A 250 -32.02 -14.11 7.85
C TRP A 250 -32.69 -14.45 6.51
N ASP A 251 -33.85 -15.14 6.53
CA ASP A 251 -34.59 -15.48 5.31
C ASP A 251 -35.00 -14.24 4.50
N ARG A 252 -35.07 -13.06 5.15
CA ARG A 252 -35.37 -11.76 4.51
C ARG A 252 -34.26 -11.24 3.60
N PHE A 253 -33.04 -11.76 3.73
CA PHE A 253 -31.87 -11.37 2.93
C PHE A 253 -31.46 -12.46 1.93
N LEU A 254 -32.35 -13.43 1.66
CA LEU A 254 -32.10 -14.48 0.69
C LEU A 254 -32.22 -13.99 -0.75
N VAL A 255 -31.17 -14.26 -1.53
CA VAL A 255 -31.17 -14.09 -2.99
C VAL A 255 -30.72 -15.40 -3.61
N GLY A 256 -31.56 -16.00 -4.45
CA GLY A 256 -31.24 -17.28 -5.11
C GLY A 256 -30.99 -18.46 -4.15
N GLY A 257 -31.45 -18.41 -2.90
CA GLY A 257 -31.21 -19.45 -1.89
C GLY A 257 -29.92 -19.27 -1.09
N TYR A 258 -29.22 -18.14 -1.27
CA TYR A 258 -28.02 -17.76 -0.53
C TYR A 258 -28.25 -16.50 0.29
N LEU A 259 -27.57 -16.38 1.43
CA LEU A 259 -27.58 -15.17 2.26
C LEU A 259 -26.75 -14.08 1.58
N SER A 260 -27.41 -13.04 1.08
CA SER A 260 -26.74 -11.98 0.35
C SER A 260 -26.01 -11.00 1.28
N CYS A 261 -24.70 -10.84 1.09
CA CYS A 261 -23.91 -9.78 1.72
C CYS A 261 -24.46 -8.39 1.41
N ARG A 262 -24.77 -8.13 0.13
CA ARG A 262 -25.30 -6.83 -0.32
C ARG A 262 -26.60 -6.48 0.42
N ALA A 263 -27.53 -7.43 0.52
CA ALA A 263 -28.80 -7.20 1.20
C ALA A 263 -28.62 -6.90 2.70
N LEU A 264 -27.73 -7.64 3.37
CA LEU A 264 -27.39 -7.43 4.78
C LEU A 264 -26.72 -6.05 5.00
N VAL A 265 -25.69 -5.74 4.22
CA VAL A 265 -24.96 -4.46 4.32
C VAL A 265 -25.87 -3.28 3.99
N SER A 266 -26.77 -3.41 3.01
CA SER A 266 -27.75 -2.37 2.68
C SER A 266 -28.73 -2.13 3.84
N MET A 267 -29.17 -3.19 4.53
CA MET A 267 -30.02 -3.04 5.71
C MET A 267 -29.26 -2.32 6.83
N LEU A 268 -28.03 -2.73 7.13
CA LEU A 268 -27.21 -2.09 8.16
C LEU A 268 -26.87 -0.64 7.80
N SER A 269 -26.65 -0.32 6.52
CA SER A 269 -26.50 1.06 6.06
C SER A 269 -27.72 1.89 6.43
N LYS A 270 -28.92 1.41 6.11
CA LYS A 270 -30.16 2.14 6.42
C LYS A 270 -30.36 2.29 7.93
N VAL A 271 -30.23 1.20 8.68
CA VAL A 271 -30.45 1.22 10.13
C VAL A 271 -29.39 2.04 10.86
N VAL A 272 -28.11 1.72 10.65
CA VAL A 272 -27.02 2.34 11.42
C VAL A 272 -26.65 3.72 10.86
N MET A 273 -26.48 3.86 9.55
CA MET A 273 -25.99 5.12 8.97
C MET A 273 -27.07 6.19 8.83
N GLU A 274 -28.31 5.81 8.50
CA GLU A 274 -29.38 6.78 8.21
C GLU A 274 -30.32 7.02 9.39
N THR A 275 -30.62 6.00 10.21
CA THR A 275 -31.64 6.15 11.28
C THR A 275 -31.10 6.44 12.68
N MET A 276 -29.83 6.13 12.96
CA MET A 276 -29.22 6.40 14.26
C MET A 276 -28.98 7.91 14.45
N ASN A 277 -29.24 8.42 15.66
CA ASN A 277 -29.05 9.84 15.98
C ASN A 277 -27.58 10.16 16.33
N TRP A 278 -26.72 10.16 15.30
CA TRP A 278 -25.30 10.52 15.42
C TRP A 278 -25.02 11.89 16.04
N PRO A 279 -25.82 12.96 15.77
CA PRO A 279 -25.63 14.25 16.42
C PRO A 279 -25.78 14.19 17.95
N SER A 280 -26.76 13.46 18.48
CA SER A 280 -26.91 13.30 19.92
C SER A 280 -25.75 12.51 20.53
N LEU A 281 -25.31 11.44 19.88
CA LEU A 281 -24.13 10.68 20.31
C LEU A 281 -22.87 11.54 20.30
N SER A 282 -22.72 12.41 19.28
CA SER A 282 -21.59 13.34 19.18
C SER A 282 -21.51 14.30 20.36
N SER A 283 -22.66 14.75 20.88
CA SER A 283 -22.71 15.61 22.07
C SER A 283 -22.37 14.86 23.36
N ILE A 284 -22.72 13.58 23.45
CA ILE A 284 -22.46 12.74 24.64
C ILE A 284 -20.98 12.38 24.73
N LEU A 285 -20.37 12.00 23.60
CA LEU A 285 -18.98 11.54 23.53
C LEU A 285 -17.98 12.69 23.28
N GLU A 286 -18.44 13.95 23.31
CA GLU A 286 -17.61 15.14 23.05
C GLU A 286 -16.73 14.99 21.80
N CYS A 287 -17.29 14.39 20.74
CA CYS A 287 -16.59 14.15 19.49
C CYS A 287 -17.54 14.27 18.31
N GLN A 288 -17.05 14.74 17.17
CA GLN A 288 -17.87 14.85 15.97
C GLN A 288 -17.90 13.51 15.25
N ILE A 289 -19.05 12.84 15.27
CA ILE A 289 -19.27 11.56 14.60
C ILE A 289 -20.16 11.78 13.38
N ARG A 290 -19.70 11.34 12.21
CA ARG A 290 -20.41 11.50 10.94
C ARG A 290 -20.42 10.20 10.14
N PRO A 291 -21.57 9.67 9.74
CA PRO A 291 -21.63 8.55 8.81
C PRO A 291 -21.16 9.00 7.42
N VAL A 292 -20.31 8.20 6.78
CA VAL A 292 -19.88 8.40 5.40
C VAL A 292 -20.91 7.76 4.48
N LEU A 293 -21.76 8.60 3.87
CA LEU A 293 -22.85 8.14 3.00
C LEU A 293 -22.38 7.92 1.57
N GLY A 294 -23.01 6.97 0.87
CA GLY A 294 -22.80 6.73 -0.56
C GLY A 294 -21.58 5.86 -0.93
N GLY A 295 -20.81 5.39 0.05
CA GLY A 295 -19.74 4.42 -0.16
C GLY A 295 -20.21 2.97 -0.07
N GLU A 296 -19.39 2.04 -0.58
CA GLU A 296 -19.64 0.59 -0.44
C GLU A 296 -19.29 0.04 0.94
N LYS A 297 -18.46 0.79 1.69
CA LYS A 297 -18.07 0.47 3.06
C LYS A 297 -18.99 1.22 4.02
N LEU A 298 -19.41 0.52 5.08
CA LEU A 298 -20.09 1.15 6.20
C LEU A 298 -19.04 1.86 7.08
N GLN A 299 -18.86 3.17 6.89
CA GLN A 299 -17.81 3.93 7.58
C GLN A 299 -18.36 5.11 8.38
N LEU A 300 -17.76 5.33 9.55
CA LEU A 300 -17.97 6.50 10.40
C LEU A 300 -16.68 7.31 10.43
N GLU A 301 -16.78 8.60 10.11
CA GLU A 301 -15.73 9.57 10.34
C GLU A 301 -15.89 10.18 11.74
N ILE A 302 -14.85 10.08 12.57
CA ILE A 302 -14.86 10.58 13.93
C ILE A 302 -13.74 11.60 14.08
N ARG A 303 -14.09 12.78 14.58
CA ARG A 303 -13.14 13.86 14.87
C ARG A 303 -13.24 14.20 16.36
N PRO A 304 -12.31 13.70 17.18
CA PRO A 304 -12.22 14.09 18.58
C PRO A 304 -11.96 15.59 18.73
N GLU A 305 -12.48 16.22 19.77
CA GLU A 305 -12.18 17.62 20.04
C GLU A 305 -10.66 17.86 20.20
N GLY A 306 -10.16 18.92 19.55
CA GLY A 306 -8.75 19.28 19.57
C GLY A 306 -7.83 18.45 18.66
N CYS A 307 -8.33 17.41 17.98
CA CYS A 307 -7.57 16.65 17.00
C CYS A 307 -7.79 17.17 15.57
N LEU A 308 -6.69 17.39 14.83
CA LEU A 308 -6.73 17.82 13.43
C LEU A 308 -7.02 16.65 12.47
N SER A 309 -6.64 15.43 12.84
CA SER A 309 -6.77 14.25 12.00
C SER A 309 -8.03 13.45 12.35
N PRO A 310 -8.89 13.12 11.36
CA PRO A 310 -10.02 12.24 11.59
C PRO A 310 -9.55 10.79 11.80
N MET A 311 -10.31 10.03 12.58
CA MET A 311 -10.24 8.58 12.63
C MET A 311 -11.48 7.99 11.95
N PHE A 312 -11.33 6.79 11.40
CA PHE A 312 -12.40 6.09 10.70
C PHE A 312 -12.74 4.78 11.41
N ILE A 313 -14.02 4.55 11.71
CA ILE A 313 -14.50 3.24 12.15
C ILE A 313 -15.24 2.59 10.98
N THR A 314 -14.78 1.41 10.56
CA THR A 314 -15.47 0.60 9.56
C THR A 314 -16.31 -0.47 10.24
N ILE A 315 -17.61 -0.49 9.96
CA ILE A 315 -18.55 -1.48 10.47
C ILE A 315 -18.57 -2.67 9.51
N VAL A 316 -18.24 -3.85 10.01
CA VAL A 316 -18.08 -5.06 9.20
C VAL A 316 -18.93 -6.19 9.78
N PRO A 317 -19.98 -6.64 9.08
CA PRO A 317 -20.69 -7.86 9.45
C PRO A 317 -19.79 -9.07 9.27
N VAL A 318 -19.78 -9.96 10.25
CA VAL A 318 -18.92 -11.15 10.25
C VAL A 318 -19.70 -12.42 10.55
N LEU A 319 -19.37 -13.48 9.83
CA LEU A 319 -19.77 -14.85 10.18
C LEU A 319 -18.56 -15.58 10.74
N ARG A 320 -18.74 -16.26 11.87
CA ARG A 320 -17.70 -17.05 12.50
C ARG A 320 -18.18 -18.49 12.63
N GLU A 321 -17.41 -19.41 12.05
CA GLU A 321 -17.61 -20.85 12.23
C GLU A 321 -16.24 -21.48 12.52
N ALA A 322 -16.05 -21.98 13.75
CA ALA A 322 -14.73 -22.42 14.24
C ALA A 322 -13.64 -21.35 14.00
N ASP A 323 -12.57 -21.70 13.29
CA ASP A 323 -11.45 -20.79 12.97
C ASP A 323 -11.68 -19.93 11.72
N LEU A 324 -12.82 -20.11 11.05
CA LEU A 324 -13.14 -19.43 9.80
C LEU A 324 -13.92 -18.14 10.07
N VAL A 325 -13.43 -17.04 9.49
CA VAL A 325 -14.03 -15.70 9.60
C VAL A 325 -14.38 -15.19 8.21
N LEU A 326 -15.68 -15.06 7.94
CA LEU A 326 -16.17 -14.41 6.71
C LEU A 326 -16.62 -12.99 7.01
N THR A 327 -16.26 -12.05 6.15
CA THR A 327 -16.62 -10.64 6.23
C THR A 327 -17.54 -10.24 5.07
N ALA A 328 -18.53 -9.40 5.37
CA ALA A 328 -19.37 -8.80 4.34
C ALA A 328 -18.74 -7.48 3.84
N GLN A 329 -17.69 -7.58 3.03
CA GLN A 329 -16.99 -6.45 2.42
C GLN A 329 -17.22 -6.42 0.92
N LEU A 330 -18.16 -5.57 0.49
CA LEU A 330 -18.70 -5.58 -0.88
C LEU A 330 -17.63 -5.29 -1.93
N GLU A 331 -16.67 -4.43 -1.62
CA GLU A 331 -15.53 -4.10 -2.48
C GLU A 331 -14.65 -5.31 -2.84
N LEU A 332 -14.53 -6.28 -1.92
CA LEU A 332 -13.71 -7.48 -2.10
C LEU A 332 -14.48 -8.61 -2.79
N THR A 333 -15.81 -8.49 -2.86
CA THR A 333 -16.71 -9.52 -3.39
C THR A 333 -17.35 -9.10 -4.70
N GLN A 334 -17.04 -7.92 -5.25
CA GLN A 334 -17.57 -7.51 -6.55
C GLN A 334 -17.09 -8.42 -7.68
N PRO A 335 -17.94 -8.72 -8.68
CA PRO A 335 -19.34 -8.30 -8.84
C PRO A 335 -20.37 -9.18 -8.10
N TRP A 336 -19.93 -10.14 -7.30
CA TRP A 336 -20.77 -11.17 -6.66
C TRP A 336 -21.42 -10.67 -5.36
N GLU A 337 -22.64 -10.14 -5.48
CA GLU A 337 -23.38 -9.54 -4.36
C GLU A 337 -23.76 -10.49 -3.21
N SER A 338 -23.77 -11.80 -3.49
CA SER A 338 -24.09 -12.83 -2.49
C SER A 338 -22.86 -13.53 -1.92
N ALA A 339 -21.67 -13.23 -2.43
CA ALA A 339 -20.43 -13.80 -1.94
C ALA A 339 -19.97 -13.08 -0.67
N TRP A 340 -19.47 -13.86 0.27
CA TRP A 340 -18.78 -13.42 1.47
C TRP A 340 -17.27 -13.53 1.27
N HIS A 341 -16.49 -12.65 1.89
CA HIS A 341 -15.03 -12.67 1.79
C HIS A 341 -14.41 -13.44 2.96
N LEU A 342 -13.50 -14.37 2.71
CA LEU A 342 -12.71 -15.03 3.74
C LEU A 342 -11.60 -14.10 4.22
N SER A 343 -11.66 -13.68 5.49
CA SER A 343 -10.60 -12.88 6.08
C SER A 343 -9.45 -13.78 6.55
N LEU A 344 -8.29 -13.64 5.91
CA LEU A 344 -7.05 -14.31 6.33
C LEU A 344 -6.30 -13.55 7.43
N TYR A 345 -6.69 -12.31 7.68
CA TYR A 345 -6.04 -11.42 8.65
C TYR A 345 -5.87 -12.05 10.04
N PRO A 346 -6.88 -12.70 10.66
CA PRO A 346 -6.69 -13.33 11.97
C PRO A 346 -5.63 -14.44 11.96
N TRP A 347 -5.54 -15.23 10.89
CA TRP A 347 -4.54 -16.29 10.77
C TRP A 347 -3.13 -15.72 10.60
N GLU A 348 -2.99 -14.66 9.80
CA GLU A 348 -1.72 -13.94 9.58
C GLU A 348 -1.19 -13.32 10.87
N THR A 349 -2.02 -12.58 11.59
CA THR A 349 -1.60 -11.90 12.83
C THR A 349 -1.33 -12.89 13.96
N GLN A 350 -2.17 -13.91 14.10
CA GLN A 350 -1.96 -14.98 15.08
C GLN A 350 -0.66 -15.73 14.81
N ARG A 351 -0.37 -16.08 13.55
CA ARG A 351 0.86 -16.78 13.19
C ARG A 351 2.10 -15.92 13.44
N LEU A 352 2.08 -14.65 13.07
CA LEU A 352 3.18 -13.73 13.38
C LEU A 352 3.41 -13.60 14.89
N ALA A 353 2.33 -13.47 15.68
CA ALA A 353 2.42 -13.40 17.13
C ALA A 353 2.96 -14.70 17.75
N GLN A 354 2.55 -15.86 17.24
CA GLN A 354 3.07 -17.16 17.68
C GLN A 354 4.56 -17.30 17.42
N LEU A 355 5.02 -16.90 16.23
CA LEU A 355 6.43 -16.97 15.86
C LEU A 355 7.27 -16.05 16.74
N ASP A 356 6.86 -14.79 16.91
CA ASP A 356 7.59 -13.84 17.76
C ASP A 356 7.55 -14.23 19.24
N ALA A 357 6.46 -14.84 19.73
CA ALA A 357 6.40 -15.34 21.10
C ALA A 357 7.36 -16.52 21.35
N ALA A 358 7.60 -17.35 20.32
CA ALA A 358 8.44 -18.54 20.43
C ALA A 358 9.94 -18.22 20.53
N ASP A 359 10.40 -17.17 19.85
CA ASP A 359 11.83 -16.81 19.78
C ASP A 359 12.15 -15.37 20.21
N GLN A 360 11.16 -14.62 20.71
CA GLN A 360 11.25 -13.17 20.99
C GLN A 360 11.72 -12.39 19.74
N GLY A 361 11.23 -12.82 18.58
CA GLY A 361 11.59 -12.26 17.29
C GLY A 361 10.99 -10.88 17.02
N ALA A 362 11.58 -10.20 16.04
CA ALA A 362 11.22 -8.86 15.62
C ALA A 362 10.32 -8.82 14.36
N ARG A 363 9.54 -9.86 14.06
CA ARG A 363 8.73 -9.94 12.81
C ARG A 363 7.64 -8.88 12.79
N ARG A 364 6.89 -8.72 13.90
CA ARG A 364 5.85 -7.69 14.04
C ARG A 364 6.45 -6.28 14.00
N THR A 365 7.63 -6.08 14.60
CA THR A 365 8.36 -4.81 14.52
C THR A 365 8.71 -4.48 13.07
N LEU A 366 9.25 -5.45 12.32
CA LEU A 366 9.56 -5.29 10.91
C LEU A 366 8.31 -5.00 10.06
N LEU A 367 7.21 -5.71 10.33
CA LEU A 367 5.93 -5.47 9.66
C LEU A 367 5.45 -4.03 9.87
N LYS A 368 5.50 -3.54 11.12
CA LYS A 368 5.13 -2.14 11.44
C LYS A 368 6.03 -1.16 10.70
N THR A 369 7.34 -1.39 10.68
CA THR A 369 8.28 -0.54 9.93
C THR A 369 7.94 -0.50 8.45
N LEU A 370 7.74 -1.65 7.80
CA LEU A 370 7.37 -1.70 6.38
C LEU A 370 6.01 -1.06 6.09
N LYS A 371 5.02 -1.26 6.96
CA LYS A 371 3.71 -0.61 6.83
C LYS A 371 3.83 0.91 6.90
N ALA A 372 4.67 1.44 7.79
CA ALA A 372 4.88 2.88 7.91
C ALA A 372 5.56 3.46 6.67
N ILE A 373 6.56 2.76 6.13
CA ILE A 373 7.22 3.12 4.88
C ILE A 373 6.21 3.16 3.74
N CYS A 374 5.41 2.10 3.56
CA CYS A 374 4.41 2.05 2.50
C CYS A 374 3.35 3.15 2.66
N ARG A 375 2.98 3.48 3.90
CA ARG A 375 2.02 4.55 4.19
C ARG A 375 2.57 5.95 3.91
N LEU A 376 3.85 6.19 4.19
CA LEU A 376 4.50 7.51 4.04
C LEU A 376 5.08 7.74 2.63
N CYS A 377 5.37 6.68 1.90
CA CYS A 377 5.85 6.74 0.51
C CYS A 377 4.69 6.54 -0.48
N PRO A 378 4.28 7.58 -1.24
CA PRO A 378 3.12 7.49 -2.14
C PRO A 378 3.20 6.40 -3.20
N THR A 379 4.40 6.11 -3.69
CA THR A 379 4.68 5.05 -4.68
C THR A 379 4.45 3.65 -4.12
N LEU A 380 4.63 3.45 -2.81
CA LEU A 380 4.47 2.15 -2.14
C LEU A 380 3.11 2.01 -1.46
N GLN A 381 2.27 3.06 -1.44
CA GLN A 381 0.92 3.00 -0.85
C GLN A 381 0.02 1.91 -1.41
N PRO A 382 0.10 1.51 -2.71
CA PRO A 382 -0.70 0.41 -3.23
C PRO A 382 -0.42 -0.95 -2.56
N LEU A 383 0.72 -1.12 -1.88
CA LEU A 383 1.03 -2.34 -1.14
C LEU A 383 0.22 -2.44 0.14
N HIS A 384 -0.79 -3.31 0.10
CA HIS A 384 -1.63 -3.63 1.24
C HIS A 384 -0.84 -4.31 2.37
N ALA A 385 -1.28 -4.11 3.62
CA ALA A 385 -0.66 -4.70 4.80
C ALA A 385 -0.63 -6.25 4.75
N ALA A 386 -1.60 -6.89 4.10
CA ALA A 386 -1.62 -8.34 3.91
C ALA A 386 -0.42 -8.83 3.08
N ALA A 387 -0.05 -8.12 2.00
CA ALA A 387 1.13 -8.47 1.19
C ALA A 387 2.41 -8.44 2.05
N LEU A 388 2.58 -7.41 2.88
CA LEU A 388 3.73 -7.28 3.77
C LEU A 388 3.78 -8.36 4.86
N ALA A 389 2.63 -8.72 5.44
CA ALA A 389 2.54 -9.80 6.43
C ALA A 389 2.92 -11.15 5.82
N ASN A 390 2.39 -11.47 4.64
CA ASN A 390 2.69 -12.72 3.94
C ASN A 390 4.15 -12.79 3.47
N LEU A 391 4.73 -11.67 3.01
CA LEU A 391 6.17 -11.59 2.71
C LEU A 391 7.01 -12.00 3.92
N ILE A 392 6.71 -11.46 5.11
CA ILE A 392 7.44 -11.79 6.35
C ILE A 392 7.23 -13.24 6.75
N LEU A 393 6.02 -13.79 6.59
CA LEU A 393 5.73 -15.20 6.86
C LEU A 393 6.56 -16.13 5.95
N HIS A 394 6.63 -15.85 4.65
CA HIS A 394 7.47 -16.62 3.71
C HIS A 394 8.96 -16.54 4.05
N ILE A 395 9.45 -15.35 4.44
CA ILE A 395 10.85 -15.18 4.87
C ILE A 395 11.10 -15.90 6.20
N SER A 396 10.09 -16.00 7.07
CA SER A 396 10.19 -16.67 8.37
C SER A 396 10.39 -18.18 8.23
N ASP A 397 9.82 -18.80 7.19
CA ASP A 397 10.06 -20.23 6.90
C ASP A 397 11.48 -20.49 6.37
N LYS A 398 12.09 -19.51 5.69
CA LYS A 398 13.45 -19.61 5.13
C LYS A 398 14.54 -19.32 6.17
N ASN A 399 14.27 -18.50 7.19
CA ASN A 399 15.29 -17.96 8.08
C ASN A 399 14.96 -18.18 9.55
N VAL A 400 15.98 -18.60 10.30
CA VAL A 400 15.84 -18.93 11.72
C VAL A 400 16.07 -17.72 12.63
N ASP A 401 16.99 -16.81 12.28
CA ASP A 401 17.34 -15.69 13.16
C ASP A 401 16.45 -14.47 12.92
N TRP A 402 15.61 -14.16 13.90
CA TRP A 402 14.74 -12.97 13.95
C TRP A 402 15.03 -12.08 15.16
N SER A 403 16.21 -12.21 15.76
CA SER A 403 16.65 -11.37 16.87
C SER A 403 16.67 -9.88 16.47
N GLU A 404 16.60 -8.99 17.46
CA GLU A 404 16.63 -7.54 17.21
C GLU A 404 17.88 -7.13 16.43
N GLY A 405 19.04 -7.73 16.71
CA GLY A 405 20.30 -7.44 16.02
C GLY A 405 20.31 -7.80 14.53
N ALA A 406 19.44 -8.72 14.10
CA ALA A 406 19.31 -9.12 12.70
C ALA A 406 18.27 -8.30 11.91
N LEU A 407 17.58 -7.34 12.55
CA LEU A 407 16.47 -6.59 11.94
C LEU A 407 16.87 -5.88 10.64
N SER A 408 18.04 -5.23 10.60
CA SER A 408 18.56 -4.58 9.40
C SER A 408 18.80 -5.54 8.24
N GLY A 409 19.34 -6.73 8.52
CA GLY A 409 19.51 -7.78 7.51
C GLY A 409 18.17 -8.33 7.00
N ARG A 410 17.18 -8.51 7.90
CA ARG A 410 15.82 -8.93 7.54
C ARG A 410 15.08 -7.87 6.75
N PHE A 411 15.26 -6.60 7.07
CA PHE A 411 14.72 -5.49 6.31
C PHE A 411 15.25 -5.49 4.87
N GLN A 412 16.56 -5.61 4.67
CA GLN A 412 17.15 -5.70 3.34
C GLN A 412 16.67 -6.94 2.57
N GLN A 413 16.53 -8.08 3.27
CA GLN A 413 15.98 -9.29 2.66
C GLN A 413 14.52 -9.12 2.23
N CYS A 414 13.69 -8.45 3.03
CA CYS A 414 12.32 -8.11 2.64
C CYS A 414 12.28 -7.26 1.36
N VAL A 415 13.15 -6.25 1.25
CA VAL A 415 13.24 -5.41 0.04
C VAL A 415 13.60 -6.28 -1.18
N TRP A 416 14.62 -7.14 -1.06
CA TRP A 416 15.04 -8.03 -2.14
C TRP A 416 13.97 -9.04 -2.57
N GLU A 417 13.35 -9.72 -1.62
CA GLU A 417 12.30 -10.71 -1.91
C GLU A 417 11.06 -10.03 -2.49
N LEU A 418 10.69 -8.84 -2.00
CA LEU A 418 9.58 -8.06 -2.56
C LEU A 418 9.84 -7.67 -4.02
N ILE A 419 11.06 -7.24 -4.36
CA ILE A 419 11.46 -7.02 -5.76
C ILE A 419 11.25 -8.30 -6.57
N GLY A 420 11.73 -9.44 -6.07
CA GLY A 420 11.56 -10.72 -6.75
C GLY A 420 10.10 -11.12 -7.00
N TYR A 421 9.20 -10.85 -6.05
CA TYR A 421 7.77 -11.09 -6.22
C TYR A 421 7.11 -10.10 -7.18
N LEU A 422 7.52 -8.83 -7.16
CA LEU A 422 7.04 -7.82 -8.11
C LEU A 422 7.46 -8.16 -9.54
N GLU A 423 8.69 -8.60 -9.75
CA GLU A 423 9.19 -9.04 -11.07
C GLU A 423 8.45 -10.28 -11.61
N GLN A 424 8.05 -11.17 -10.71
CA GLN A 424 7.22 -12.33 -11.07
C GLN A 424 5.75 -11.96 -11.25
N GLY A 425 5.33 -10.80 -10.75
CA GLY A 425 3.93 -10.37 -10.69
C GLY A 425 3.07 -11.20 -9.73
N VAL A 426 3.67 -12.05 -8.90
CA VAL A 426 2.96 -13.00 -8.03
C VAL A 426 3.56 -13.03 -6.64
N LEU A 427 2.77 -12.65 -5.64
CA LEU A 427 3.02 -12.91 -4.22
C LEU A 427 1.91 -13.83 -3.69
N PRO A 428 2.16 -15.14 -3.51
CA PRO A 428 1.13 -16.05 -3.02
C PRO A 428 0.82 -15.77 -1.54
N SER A 429 -0.45 -15.88 -1.16
CA SER A 429 -0.81 -15.91 0.27
C SER A 429 -0.24 -17.16 0.94
N TYR A 430 0.26 -17.00 2.17
CA TYR A 430 0.84 -18.04 3.00
C TYR A 430 -0.16 -19.16 3.31
N PHE A 431 -1.40 -18.80 3.67
CA PHE A 431 -2.44 -19.78 4.03
C PHE A 431 -3.27 -20.26 2.84
N LYS A 432 -3.33 -19.47 1.76
CA LYS A 432 -4.05 -19.82 0.52
C LYS A 432 -3.15 -19.55 -0.70
N PRO A 433 -2.23 -20.46 -1.04
CA PRO A 433 -1.26 -20.24 -2.13
C PRO A 433 -1.85 -19.96 -3.51
N SER A 434 -3.11 -20.33 -3.75
CA SER A 434 -3.86 -20.01 -4.97
C SER A 434 -4.23 -18.53 -5.09
N VAL A 435 -4.08 -17.74 -4.02
CA VAL A 435 -4.37 -16.31 -3.99
C VAL A 435 -3.08 -15.53 -4.25
N ASN A 436 -3.08 -14.71 -5.30
CA ASN A 436 -2.03 -13.72 -5.51
C ASN A 436 -2.41 -12.39 -4.85
N LEU A 437 -1.58 -11.92 -3.91
CA LEU A 437 -1.77 -10.67 -3.16
C LEU A 437 -1.34 -9.42 -3.94
N LEU A 438 -0.70 -9.59 -5.10
CA LEU A 438 -0.41 -8.49 -6.04
C LEU A 438 -1.53 -8.31 -7.06
N ASN A 439 -2.55 -9.18 -7.07
CA ASN A 439 -3.72 -8.98 -7.93
C ASN A 439 -4.44 -7.69 -7.53
N GLY A 440 -4.63 -6.80 -8.50
CA GLY A 440 -5.22 -5.47 -8.30
C GLY A 440 -4.23 -4.31 -8.48
N LEU A 441 -2.93 -4.60 -8.50
CA LEU A 441 -1.91 -3.64 -8.89
C LEU A 441 -1.82 -3.57 -10.43
N THR A 442 -1.68 -2.36 -10.94
CA THR A 442 -1.41 -2.10 -12.36
C THR A 442 0.05 -2.35 -12.69
N GLU A 443 0.35 -2.61 -13.97
CA GLU A 443 1.74 -2.77 -14.43
C GLU A 443 2.59 -1.53 -14.13
N GLU A 444 2.00 -0.33 -14.27
CA GLU A 444 2.67 0.94 -13.98
C GLU A 444 3.02 1.08 -12.49
N GLU A 445 2.11 0.67 -11.59
CA GLU A 445 2.38 0.65 -10.15
C GLU A 445 3.51 -0.34 -9.82
N ILE A 446 3.47 -1.55 -10.40
CA ILE A 446 4.50 -2.58 -10.20
C ILE A 446 5.87 -2.04 -10.64
N ASP A 447 5.96 -1.40 -11.81
CA ASP A 447 7.21 -0.83 -12.33
C ASP A 447 7.74 0.31 -11.44
N GLN A 448 6.86 1.22 -11.00
CA GLN A 448 7.26 2.33 -10.12
C GLN A 448 7.74 1.85 -8.75
N MET A 449 7.03 0.87 -8.17
CA MET A 449 7.43 0.25 -6.90
C MET A 449 8.74 -0.50 -7.05
N GLY A 450 8.87 -1.31 -8.10
CA GLY A 450 10.09 -2.05 -8.42
C GLY A 450 11.29 -1.11 -8.54
N PHE A 451 11.17 -0.03 -9.32
CA PHE A 451 12.24 0.96 -9.46
C PHE A 451 12.65 1.59 -8.12
N MET A 452 11.68 2.02 -7.30
CA MET A 452 11.97 2.59 -5.98
C MET A 452 12.69 1.61 -5.07
N LEU A 453 12.21 0.36 -5.01
CA LEU A 453 12.83 -0.68 -4.17
C LEU A 453 14.23 -1.03 -4.69
N TYR A 454 14.45 -1.04 -6.00
CA TYR A 454 15.77 -1.21 -6.60
C TYR A 454 16.75 -0.11 -6.19
N CYS A 455 16.31 1.16 -6.15
CA CYS A 455 17.13 2.24 -5.60
C CYS A 455 17.45 2.00 -4.10
N ALA A 456 16.45 1.54 -3.34
CA ALA A 456 16.60 1.27 -1.91
C ALA A 456 17.55 0.10 -1.57
N VAL A 457 17.83 -0.80 -2.52
CA VAL A 457 18.85 -1.84 -2.35
C VAL A 457 20.24 -1.23 -2.11
N SER A 458 20.59 -0.18 -2.86
CA SER A 458 21.88 0.49 -2.73
C SER A 458 21.88 1.49 -1.57
N GLU A 459 20.78 2.23 -1.42
CA GLU A 459 20.60 3.25 -0.38
C GLU A 459 19.27 3.04 0.36
N PRO A 460 19.22 2.15 1.37
CA PRO A 460 17.97 1.81 2.08
C PRO A 460 17.38 2.98 2.86
N GLU A 461 18.17 4.01 3.10
CA GLU A 461 17.80 5.24 3.79
C GLU A 461 16.75 6.06 3.03
N ILE A 462 16.66 5.87 1.70
CA ILE A 462 15.64 6.51 0.85
C ILE A 462 14.22 6.11 1.29
N LEU A 463 14.05 4.95 1.94
CA LEU A 463 12.75 4.50 2.45
C LEU A 463 12.40 5.07 3.83
N LEU A 464 13.36 5.67 4.54
CA LEU A 464 13.22 6.11 5.94
C LEU A 464 12.98 7.63 6.06
N ILE A 465 12.05 8.17 5.27
CA ILE A 465 11.74 9.62 5.17
C ILE A 465 10.86 10.13 6.33
#